data_AF-A0A428UU43-F1
#
_entry.id   AF-A0A428UU43-F1
#
_cell.length_a   1.000
_cell.length_b   1.000
_cell.length_c   1.000
_cell.angle_alpha   90.00
_cell.angle_beta   90.00
_cell.angle_gamma   90.00
#
_symmetry.space_group_name_H-M   'P 1'
#
loop_
_entity.id
_entity.type
_entity.pdbx_description
1 polymer ?
#
loop_
_entity_poly.entity_id
_entity_poly.type
_entity_poly.pdbx_seq_one_letter_code
_entity_poly.pdbx_strand_id
1 'polypeptide(L)'
;MDITTDGFGMMLAFGDIVWVPYVYSLQTRYLAVHPVSLGPVGLAVMLSLIGLGFYIFRSANSEKNNFRTNPNDPKVSQLKYIQTKKGSKLLISGWWGIARHINYLGDWIQSWPYCLPTGLAGYQILSAGAQAEGAFVMRDGREVVQGEAKGWGMLITYFYILYFAILLIHRERRDDDKCHRKYGEDWEKYRKIVRYRIIPGIY
;
A
#
# COMPACT_ATOMS: atom_id res chain seq x y z
N MET A 1 10.75 4.23 11.75
CA MET A 1 11.18 5.63 11.64
C MET A 1 10.44 6.43 12.68
N ASP A 2 9.11 6.38 12.65
CA ASP A 2 8.22 7.03 13.63
C ASP A 2 8.62 6.73 15.09
N ILE A 3 8.95 5.48 15.39
CA ILE A 3 9.37 5.07 16.74
C ILE A 3 10.86 5.35 17.04
N THR A 4 11.74 5.19 16.05
CA THR A 4 13.19 5.08 16.28
C THR A 4 13.97 6.34 15.96
N THR A 5 13.40 7.24 15.16
CA THR A 5 14.09 8.44 14.66
C THR A 5 13.26 9.71 14.77
N ASP A 6 11.94 9.60 14.64
CA ASP A 6 11.09 10.78 14.58
C ASP A 6 10.56 11.05 16.01
N GLY A 7 10.53 12.32 16.42
CA GLY A 7 10.02 12.70 17.73
C GLY A 7 8.49 12.70 17.76
N PHE A 8 7.91 12.32 18.90
CA PHE A 8 6.46 12.42 19.07
C PHE A 8 6.04 13.89 19.19
N GLY A 9 5.09 14.30 18.35
CA GLY A 9 4.59 15.66 18.29
C GLY A 9 3.29 15.73 17.51
N MET A 10 2.81 16.94 17.23
CA MET A 10 1.48 17.16 16.63
C MET A 10 1.26 16.36 15.34
N MET A 11 2.27 16.25 14.48
CA MET A 11 2.16 15.51 13.22
C MET A 11 1.89 14.02 13.44
N LEU A 12 2.63 13.34 14.32
CA LEU A 12 2.41 11.93 14.63
C LEU A 12 1.10 11.71 15.39
N ALA A 13 0.81 12.53 16.40
CA ALA A 13 -0.44 12.46 17.14
C ALA A 13 -1.65 12.60 16.20
N PHE A 14 -1.68 13.65 15.36
CA PHE A 14 -2.74 13.85 14.37
C PHE A 14 -2.82 12.69 13.37
N GLY A 15 -1.67 12.21 12.90
CA GLY A 15 -1.57 11.04 12.04
C GLY A 15 -2.32 9.83 12.61
N ASP A 16 -2.03 9.51 13.87
CA ASP A 16 -2.53 8.33 14.55
C ASP A 16 -4.02 8.43 14.92
N ILE A 17 -4.46 9.56 15.49
CA ILE A 17 -5.83 9.67 16.03
C ILE A 17 -6.86 10.29 15.07
N VAL A 18 -6.42 11.05 14.07
CA VAL A 18 -7.33 11.72 13.12
C VAL A 18 -7.12 11.19 11.70
N TRP A 19 -5.91 11.25 11.16
CA TRP A 19 -5.69 10.94 9.75
C TRP A 19 -6.04 9.48 9.43
N VAL A 20 -5.44 8.52 10.16
CA VAL A 20 -5.64 7.09 9.87
C VAL A 20 -7.12 6.69 10.01
N PRO A 21 -7.83 6.94 11.14
CA PRO A 21 -9.21 6.46 11.30
C PRO A 21 -10.20 7.09 10.31
N TYR A 22 -10.01 8.37 9.96
CA TYR A 22 -10.97 9.09 9.13
C TYR A 22 -10.70 8.95 7.63
N VAL A 23 -9.43 8.93 7.20
CA VAL A 23 -9.08 8.78 5.79
C VAL A 23 -9.21 7.32 5.34
N TYR A 24 -8.83 6.35 6.18
CA TYR A 24 -8.84 4.94 5.80
C TYR A 24 -10.26 4.34 5.81
N SER A 25 -11.24 5.07 6.36
CA SER A 25 -12.65 4.69 6.34
C SER A 25 -13.48 5.40 5.26
N LEU A 26 -12.86 6.19 4.37
CA LEU A 26 -13.61 6.93 3.33
C LEU A 26 -14.39 6.01 2.39
N GLN A 27 -13.81 4.88 2.02
CA GLN A 27 -14.42 3.93 1.08
C GLN A 27 -15.58 3.18 1.72
N THR A 28 -15.45 2.79 2.99
CA THR A 28 -16.57 2.17 3.73
C THR A 28 -17.70 3.14 3.97
N ARG A 29 -17.40 4.42 4.29
CA ARG A 29 -18.40 5.49 4.37
C ARG A 29 -19.12 5.71 3.05
N TYR A 30 -18.38 5.72 1.94
CA TYR A 30 -18.97 5.83 0.60
C TYR A 30 -19.92 4.64 0.31
N LEU A 31 -19.45 3.41 0.52
CA LEU A 31 -20.21 2.19 0.25
C LEU A 31 -21.42 2.00 1.18
N ALA A 32 -21.42 2.62 2.37
CA ALA A 32 -22.58 2.64 3.25
C ALA A 32 -23.75 3.45 2.69
N VAL A 33 -23.47 4.42 1.80
CA VAL A 33 -24.48 5.27 1.15
C VAL A 33 -24.82 4.77 -0.24
N HIS A 34 -23.82 4.35 -1.01
CA HIS A 34 -23.97 3.79 -2.35
C HIS A 34 -23.40 2.36 -2.39
N PRO A 35 -24.19 1.34 -2.00
CA PRO A 35 -23.72 -0.03 -1.96
C PRO A 35 -23.41 -0.56 -3.36
N VAL A 36 -22.32 -1.30 -3.47
CA VAL A 36 -21.88 -1.93 -4.72
C VAL A 36 -21.75 -3.43 -4.49
N SER A 37 -22.38 -4.23 -5.35
CA SER A 37 -22.20 -5.69 -5.37
C SER A 37 -21.22 -6.07 -6.47
N LEU A 38 -20.07 -6.63 -6.09
CA LEU A 38 -18.99 -6.98 -7.04
C LEU A 38 -19.26 -8.29 -7.81
N GLY A 39 -20.21 -9.09 -7.34
CA GLY A 39 -20.40 -10.47 -7.79
C GLY A 39 -19.18 -11.37 -7.52
N PRO A 40 -19.26 -12.66 -7.92
CA PRO A 40 -18.20 -13.63 -7.66
C PRO A 40 -16.87 -13.28 -8.32
N VAL A 41 -16.90 -12.77 -9.56
CA VAL A 41 -15.70 -12.42 -10.32
C VAL A 41 -14.99 -11.22 -9.69
N GLY A 42 -15.72 -10.15 -9.38
CA GLY A 42 -15.13 -8.97 -8.74
C GLY A 42 -14.55 -9.31 -7.36
N LEU A 43 -15.25 -10.13 -6.57
CA LEU A 43 -14.73 -10.63 -5.30
C LEU A 43 -13.44 -11.45 -5.48
N ALA A 44 -13.40 -12.38 -6.44
CA ALA A 44 -12.22 -13.18 -6.72
C ALA A 44 -11.01 -12.33 -7.14
N VAL A 45 -11.23 -11.27 -7.92
CA VAL A 45 -10.17 -10.32 -8.29
C VAL A 45 -9.66 -9.56 -7.06
N MET A 46 -10.55 -9.04 -6.21
CA MET A 46 -10.14 -8.33 -4.98
C MET A 46 -9.33 -9.24 -4.04
N LEU A 47 -9.79 -10.48 -3.84
CA LEU A 47 -9.10 -11.47 -3.01
C LEU A 47 -7.73 -11.87 -3.59
N SER A 48 -7.65 -11.96 -4.92
CA SER A 48 -6.39 -12.26 -5.61
C SER A 48 -5.39 -11.12 -5.48
N LEU A 49 -5.83 -9.86 -5.62
CA LEU A 49 -4.99 -8.68 -5.44
C LEU A 49 -4.46 -8.55 -4.00
N ILE A 50 -5.34 -8.67 -3.00
CA ILE A 50 -4.91 -8.59 -1.60
C ILE A 50 -4.00 -9.76 -1.23
N GLY A 51 -4.30 -10.97 -1.72
CA GLY A 51 -3.49 -12.16 -1.50
C GLY A 51 -2.10 -12.05 -2.13
N LEU A 52 -2.01 -11.56 -3.38
CA LEU A 52 -0.74 -11.35 -4.07
C LEU A 52 0.11 -10.28 -3.37
N GLY A 53 -0.49 -9.13 -3.04
CA GLY A 53 0.23 -8.05 -2.35
C GLY A 53 0.73 -8.48 -0.98
N PHE A 54 -0.13 -9.14 -0.20
CA PHE A 54 0.24 -9.69 1.11
C PHE A 54 1.32 -10.76 0.99
N TYR A 55 1.24 -11.64 0.00
CA TYR A 55 2.27 -12.65 -0.24
C TYR A 55 3.62 -12.00 -0.51
N ILE A 56 3.71 -11.03 -1.42
CA ILE A 56 4.97 -10.31 -1.72
C ILE A 56 5.49 -9.60 -0.47
N PHE A 57 4.63 -8.84 0.22
CA PHE A 57 5.00 -8.10 1.43
C PHE A 57 5.53 -9.03 2.52
N ARG A 58 4.77 -10.09 2.85
CA ARG A 58 5.09 -10.99 3.95
C ARG A 58 6.27 -11.88 3.62
N SER A 59 6.34 -12.43 2.40
CA SER A 59 7.43 -13.31 1.99
C SER A 59 8.77 -12.57 1.92
N ALA A 60 8.82 -11.35 1.38
CA ALA A 60 10.03 -10.53 1.35
C ALA A 60 10.53 -10.20 2.77
N ASN A 61 9.63 -9.84 3.68
CA ASN A 61 9.99 -9.57 5.08
C ASN A 61 10.45 -10.86 5.80
N SER A 62 9.76 -11.98 5.58
CA SER A 62 10.15 -13.28 6.14
C SER A 62 11.52 -13.73 5.63
N GLU A 63 11.81 -13.56 4.34
CA GLU A 63 13.11 -13.89 3.74
C GLU A 63 14.25 -13.13 4.44
N LYS A 64 14.09 -11.81 4.60
CA LYS A 64 15.06 -10.98 5.33
C LYS A 64 15.20 -11.41 6.79
N ASN A 65 14.08 -11.68 7.46
CA ASN A 65 14.08 -12.07 8.88
C ASN A 65 14.80 -13.41 9.07
N ASN A 66 14.42 -14.42 8.30
CA ASN A 66 15.01 -15.76 8.36
C ASN A 66 16.51 -15.70 8.07
N PHE A 67 16.92 -14.97 7.03
CA PHE A 67 18.33 -14.79 6.72
C PHE A 67 19.10 -14.07 7.83
N ARG A 68 18.51 -13.06 8.48
CA ARG A 68 19.18 -12.34 9.58
C ARG A 68 19.26 -13.17 10.86
N THR A 69 18.31 -14.07 11.10
CA THR A 69 18.29 -14.96 12.27
C THR A 69 19.23 -16.14 12.10
N ASN A 70 19.16 -16.84 10.97
CA ASN A 70 20.03 -17.96 10.65
C ASN A 70 20.35 -17.99 9.14
N PRO A 71 21.47 -17.40 8.71
CA PRO A 71 21.89 -17.42 7.31
C PRO A 71 22.15 -18.82 6.73
N ASN A 72 22.35 -19.83 7.60
CA ASN A 72 22.65 -21.20 7.18
C ASN A 72 21.40 -22.09 7.09
N ASP A 73 20.21 -21.55 7.38
CA ASP A 73 18.95 -22.30 7.22
C ASP A 73 18.76 -22.69 5.73
N PRO A 74 18.44 -23.96 5.42
CA PRO A 74 18.25 -24.43 4.04
C PRO A 74 17.27 -23.61 3.20
N LYS A 75 16.34 -22.88 3.82
CA LYS A 75 15.38 -22.02 3.12
C LYS A 75 16.00 -20.75 2.54
N VAL A 76 17.14 -20.31 3.08
CA VAL A 76 17.78 -19.02 2.75
C VAL A 76 19.28 -19.12 2.51
N SER A 77 19.90 -20.29 2.68
CA SER A 77 21.34 -20.50 2.52
C SER A 77 21.82 -20.26 1.09
N GLN A 78 20.94 -20.42 0.09
CA GLN A 78 21.20 -20.09 -1.31
C GLN A 78 21.24 -18.57 -1.60
N LEU A 79 20.85 -17.73 -0.65
CA LEU A 79 20.79 -16.28 -0.86
C LEU A 79 22.19 -15.66 -0.89
N LYS A 80 22.44 -14.84 -1.92
CA LYS A 80 23.66 -14.06 -2.11
C LYS A 80 23.54 -12.73 -1.37
N TYR A 81 24.67 -12.25 -0.83
CA TYR A 81 24.73 -10.98 -0.12
C TYR A 81 26.09 -10.28 -0.31
N ILE A 82 26.10 -8.97 -0.06
CA ILE A 82 27.32 -8.18 0.14
C ILE A 82 27.61 -8.17 1.64
N GLN A 83 28.82 -8.59 2.02
CA GLN A 83 29.34 -8.37 3.36
C GLN A 83 29.83 -6.93 3.46
N THR A 84 29.20 -6.13 4.31
CA THR A 84 29.56 -4.71 4.50
C THR A 84 30.77 -4.57 5.41
N LYS A 85 31.52 -3.47 5.26
CA LYS A 85 32.62 -3.07 6.16
C LYS A 85 32.16 -2.87 7.61
N LYS A 86 30.86 -2.62 7.83
CA LYS A 86 30.22 -2.49 9.15
C LYS A 86 29.80 -3.85 9.76
N GLY A 87 30.15 -4.97 9.13
CA GLY A 87 29.82 -6.33 9.60
C GLY A 87 28.41 -6.82 9.26
N SER A 88 27.52 -5.95 8.76
CA SER A 88 26.18 -6.32 8.32
C SER A 88 26.17 -6.95 6.92
N LYS A 89 25.07 -7.63 6.57
CA LYS A 89 24.87 -8.30 5.28
C LYS A 89 23.74 -7.64 4.50
N LEU A 90 23.98 -7.31 3.23
CA LEU A 90 22.98 -6.78 2.30
C LEU A 90 22.61 -7.84 1.27
N LEU A 91 21.37 -8.34 1.30
CA LEU A 91 20.88 -9.36 0.38
C LEU A 91 20.80 -8.83 -1.05
N ILE A 92 21.37 -9.54 -2.02
CA ILE A 92 21.39 -9.18 -3.46
C ILE A 92 20.71 -10.23 -4.35
N SER A 93 19.97 -11.16 -3.76
CA SER A 93 19.16 -12.17 -4.45
C SER A 93 17.84 -12.37 -3.72
N GLY A 94 16.97 -13.24 -4.25
CA GLY A 94 15.62 -13.40 -3.72
C GLY A 94 14.80 -12.12 -3.96
N TRP A 95 13.89 -11.82 -3.04
CA TRP A 95 13.06 -10.61 -3.10
C TRP A 95 13.90 -9.34 -3.10
N TRP A 96 14.93 -9.30 -2.26
CA TRP A 96 15.82 -8.13 -2.11
C TRP A 96 16.82 -7.99 -3.26
N GLY A 97 16.95 -9.00 -4.12
CA GLY A 97 17.68 -8.90 -5.38
C GLY A 97 16.85 -8.31 -6.52
N ILE A 98 15.51 -8.36 -6.45
CA ILE A 98 14.60 -7.87 -7.48
C ILE A 98 14.45 -6.34 -7.38
N ALA A 99 14.16 -5.82 -6.19
CA ALA A 99 14.12 -4.40 -5.88
C ALA A 99 14.49 -4.17 -4.41
N ARG A 100 15.07 -3.00 -4.12
CA ARG A 100 15.54 -2.65 -2.76
C ARG A 100 14.41 -2.62 -1.73
N HIS A 101 13.19 -2.31 -2.17
CA HIS A 101 11.96 -2.26 -1.38
C HIS A 101 10.80 -2.97 -2.07
N ILE A 102 11.01 -4.21 -2.53
CA ILE A 102 9.94 -5.01 -3.16
C ILE A 102 8.75 -5.27 -2.20
N ASN A 103 9.00 -5.26 -0.89
CA ASN A 103 7.93 -5.32 0.11
C ASN A 103 6.98 -4.12 0.01
N TYR A 104 7.46 -2.92 -0.36
CA TYR A 104 6.61 -1.75 -0.56
C TYR A 104 5.74 -1.88 -1.81
N LEU A 105 6.21 -2.58 -2.85
CA LEU A 105 5.35 -2.94 -3.98
C LEU A 105 4.21 -3.86 -3.52
N GLY A 106 4.52 -4.87 -2.70
CA GLY A 106 3.51 -5.75 -2.11
C GLY A 106 2.47 -4.97 -1.30
N ASP A 107 2.93 -4.03 -0.46
CA ASP A 107 2.07 -3.16 0.35
C ASP A 107 1.17 -2.26 -0.53
N TRP A 108 1.71 -1.73 -1.62
CA TRP A 108 0.94 -0.92 -2.55
C TRP A 108 -0.10 -1.76 -3.33
N ILE A 109 0.25 -2.97 -3.78
CA ILE A 109 -0.69 -3.89 -4.45
C ILE A 109 -1.86 -4.24 -3.54
N GLN A 110 -1.60 -4.63 -2.29
CA GLN A 110 -2.67 -5.01 -1.35
C GLN A 110 -3.56 -3.82 -0.93
N SER A 111 -3.13 -2.58 -1.22
CA SER A 111 -3.89 -1.36 -0.92
C SER A 111 -5.03 -1.11 -1.93
N TRP A 112 -4.90 -1.58 -3.18
CA TRP A 112 -5.89 -1.36 -4.25
C TRP A 112 -7.29 -1.93 -3.97
N PRO A 113 -7.42 -3.16 -3.42
CA PRO A 113 -8.73 -3.71 -3.03
C PRO A 113 -9.50 -2.88 -2.00
N TYR A 114 -8.86 -1.93 -1.31
CA TYR A 114 -9.57 -1.02 -0.41
C TYR A 114 -10.33 0.08 -1.16
N CYS A 115 -9.92 0.39 -2.40
CA CYS A 115 -10.50 1.48 -3.20
C CYS A 115 -11.32 1.00 -4.40
N LEU A 116 -10.86 -0.04 -5.09
CA LEU A 116 -11.50 -0.56 -6.29
C LEU A 116 -12.99 -0.91 -6.12
N PRO A 117 -13.47 -1.42 -4.96
CA PRO A 117 -14.90 -1.68 -4.77
C PRO A 117 -15.80 -0.45 -4.90
N THR A 118 -15.24 0.76 -4.78
CA THR A 118 -16.00 2.01 -4.95
C THR A 118 -16.29 2.34 -6.43
N GLY A 119 -15.63 1.65 -7.38
CA GLY A 119 -15.85 1.79 -8.81
C GLY A 119 -15.67 3.23 -9.31
N LEU A 120 -16.55 3.65 -10.22
CA LEU A 120 -16.69 5.05 -10.66
C LEU A 120 -17.48 5.84 -9.60
N ALA A 121 -16.85 6.04 -8.44
CA ALA A 121 -17.49 6.61 -7.27
C ALA A 121 -18.07 8.01 -7.53
N GLY A 122 -19.20 8.31 -6.88
CA GLY A 122 -19.94 9.55 -6.97
C GLY A 122 -21.45 9.30 -6.96
N TYR A 123 -22.17 10.03 -6.11
CA TYR A 123 -23.62 9.91 -5.98
C TYR A 123 -24.28 11.24 -5.60
N GLN A 124 -25.57 11.34 -5.89
CA GLN A 124 -26.50 12.37 -5.46
C GLN A 124 -27.53 11.72 -4.54
N ILE A 125 -27.91 12.43 -3.47
CA ILE A 125 -28.99 12.02 -2.58
C ILE A 125 -30.20 12.89 -2.90
N LEU A 126 -31.25 12.25 -3.41
CA LEU A 126 -32.51 12.87 -3.76
C LEU A 126 -33.50 12.74 -2.59
N SER A 127 -34.45 13.68 -2.53
CA SER A 127 -35.56 13.63 -1.59
C SER A 127 -36.43 12.38 -1.82
N ALA A 128 -37.10 11.93 -0.75
CA ALA A 128 -38.00 10.78 -0.85
C ALA A 128 -39.13 11.05 -1.85
N GLY A 129 -39.39 10.09 -2.74
CA GLY A 129 -40.41 10.21 -3.79
C GLY A 129 -39.93 10.89 -5.06
N ALA A 130 -38.61 11.04 -5.24
CA ALA A 130 -38.02 11.53 -6.49
C ALA A 130 -38.22 10.54 -7.67
N GLN A 131 -38.50 9.27 -7.38
CA GLN A 131 -38.76 8.20 -8.36
C GLN A 131 -37.65 8.08 -9.41
N ALA A 132 -36.40 8.24 -9.00
CA ALA A 132 -35.26 8.15 -9.88
C ALA A 132 -35.00 6.69 -10.30
N GLU A 133 -34.83 6.48 -11.60
CA GLU A 133 -34.62 5.15 -12.16
C GLU A 133 -33.31 4.53 -11.65
N GLY A 134 -33.38 3.29 -11.18
CA GLY A 134 -32.23 2.57 -10.65
C GLY A 134 -31.69 3.12 -9.32
N ALA A 135 -32.44 3.97 -8.62
CA ALA A 135 -32.05 4.51 -7.32
C ALA A 135 -31.97 3.44 -6.23
N PHE A 136 -30.94 3.53 -5.40
CA PHE A 136 -30.89 2.83 -4.14
C PHE A 136 -31.72 3.61 -3.09
N VAL A 137 -32.76 2.99 -2.57
CA VAL A 137 -33.64 3.62 -1.57
C VAL A 137 -33.09 3.38 -0.16
N MET A 138 -32.79 4.47 0.54
CA MET A 138 -32.35 4.46 1.93
C MET A 138 -33.51 4.14 2.89
N ARG A 139 -33.17 3.77 4.14
CA ARG A 139 -34.18 3.46 5.18
C ARG A 139 -35.10 4.62 5.52
N ASP A 140 -34.67 5.85 5.30
CA ASP A 140 -35.46 7.07 5.51
C ASP A 140 -36.23 7.52 4.26
N GLY A 141 -36.24 6.68 3.21
CA GLY A 141 -36.95 6.94 1.95
C GLY A 141 -36.17 7.78 0.94
N ARG A 142 -35.00 8.34 1.29
CA ARG A 142 -34.16 9.07 0.32
C ARG A 142 -33.64 8.15 -0.76
N GLU A 143 -33.46 8.69 -1.95
CA GLU A 143 -33.06 7.95 -3.14
C GLU A 143 -31.62 8.31 -3.52
N VAL A 144 -30.75 7.31 -3.69
CA VAL A 144 -29.34 7.50 -4.03
C VAL A 144 -29.11 7.02 -5.45
N VAL A 145 -28.66 7.93 -6.32
CA VAL A 145 -28.29 7.64 -7.71
C VAL A 145 -26.90 8.19 -7.99
N GLN A 146 -26.18 7.60 -8.94
CA GLN A 146 -24.90 8.18 -9.33
C GLN A 146 -25.05 9.53 -10.04
N GLY A 147 -26.06 9.65 -10.92
CA GLY A 147 -26.39 10.86 -11.65
C GLY A 147 -25.17 11.51 -12.33
N GLU A 148 -25.14 12.85 -12.32
CA GLU A 148 -24.02 13.64 -12.86
C GLU A 148 -22.75 13.53 -12.01
N ALA A 149 -22.87 13.10 -10.76
CA ALA A 149 -21.74 12.96 -9.84
C ALA A 149 -20.87 11.73 -10.14
N LYS A 150 -21.32 10.81 -11.01
CA LYS A 150 -20.59 9.58 -11.34
C LYS A 150 -19.14 9.88 -11.75
N GLY A 151 -18.19 9.20 -11.09
CA GLY A 151 -16.76 9.37 -11.33
C GLY A 151 -16.10 10.51 -10.54
N TRP A 152 -16.83 11.57 -10.17
CA TRP A 152 -16.25 12.68 -9.39
C TRP A 152 -15.83 12.26 -7.97
N GLY A 153 -16.55 11.31 -7.38
CA GLY A 153 -16.22 10.74 -6.07
C GLY A 153 -14.92 9.93 -6.06
N MET A 154 -14.37 9.56 -7.23
CA MET A 154 -13.09 8.84 -7.31
C MET A 154 -11.94 9.65 -6.73
N LEU A 155 -11.98 10.98 -6.84
CA LEU A 155 -10.97 11.86 -6.24
C LEU A 155 -10.86 11.65 -4.72
N ILE A 156 -11.97 11.29 -4.07
CA ILE A 156 -12.03 11.02 -2.64
C ILE A 156 -11.71 9.55 -2.36
N THR A 157 -12.36 8.62 -3.06
CA THR A 157 -12.23 7.19 -2.73
C THR A 157 -10.88 6.59 -3.14
N TYR A 158 -10.22 7.15 -4.16
CA TYR A 158 -8.88 6.72 -4.60
C TYR A 158 -7.76 7.61 -4.07
N PHE A 159 -8.08 8.68 -3.32
CA PHE A 159 -7.08 9.52 -2.66
C PHE A 159 -6.09 8.70 -1.84
N TYR A 160 -6.59 7.68 -1.14
CA TYR A 160 -5.76 6.77 -0.35
C TYR A 160 -4.64 6.11 -1.16
N ILE A 161 -4.90 5.63 -2.38
CA ILE A 161 -3.88 4.97 -3.23
C ILE A 161 -2.77 5.96 -3.61
N LEU A 162 -3.16 7.19 -3.96
CA LEU A 162 -2.21 8.24 -4.32
C LEU A 162 -1.38 8.68 -3.10
N TYR A 163 -2.05 8.96 -1.99
CA TYR A 163 -1.43 9.29 -0.72
C TYR A 163 -0.43 8.21 -0.30
N PHE A 164 -0.83 6.94 -0.37
CA PHE A 164 0.00 5.83 0.07
C PHE A 164 1.21 5.63 -0.84
N ALA A 165 1.06 5.81 -2.16
CA ALA A 165 2.19 5.80 -3.08
C ALA A 165 3.23 6.89 -2.73
N ILE A 166 2.77 8.13 -2.49
CA ILE A 166 3.64 9.24 -2.09
C ILE A 166 4.34 8.93 -0.77
N LEU A 167 3.61 8.38 0.21
CA LEU A 167 4.16 7.97 1.50
C LEU A 167 5.25 6.91 1.34
N LEU A 168 5.01 5.87 0.52
CA LEU A 168 5.98 4.80 0.27
C LEU A 168 7.24 5.33 -0.44
N ILE A 169 7.09 6.22 -1.42
CA ILE A 169 8.23 6.87 -2.10
C ILE A 169 9.03 7.73 -1.12
N HIS A 170 8.36 8.55 -0.32
CA HIS A 170 9.03 9.36 0.70
C HIS A 170 9.76 8.49 1.73
N ARG A 171 9.10 7.41 2.17
CA ARG A 171 9.66 6.43 3.11
C ARG A 171 10.90 5.73 2.54
N GLU A 172 10.83 5.28 1.29
CA GLU A 172 11.96 4.65 0.60
C GLU A 172 13.15 5.60 0.48
N ARG A 173 12.94 6.85 0.06
CA ARG A 173 14.02 7.84 -0.05
C ARG A 173 14.71 8.09 1.29
N ARG A 174 13.93 8.23 2.37
CA ARG A 174 14.50 8.38 3.73
C ARG A 174 15.30 7.16 4.17
N ASP A 175 14.87 5.95 3.78
CA ASP A 175 15.60 4.72 4.11
C ASP A 175 16.88 4.56 3.27
N ASP A 176 16.83 4.92 1.98
CA ASP A 176 17.96 4.95 1.06
C ASP A 176 19.05 5.90 1.57
N ASP A 177 18.68 7.12 1.97
CA ASP A 177 19.60 8.09 2.56
C ASP A 177 20.21 7.59 3.87
N LYS A 178 19.41 6.97 4.74
CA LYS A 178 19.89 6.36 6.00
C LYS A 178 20.87 5.22 5.72
N CYS A 179 20.58 4.36 4.75
CA CYS A 179 21.45 3.25 4.37
C CYS A 179 22.75 3.73 3.71
N HIS A 180 22.68 4.76 2.85
CA HIS A 180 23.85 5.38 2.25
C HIS A 180 24.78 5.97 3.31
N ARG A 181 24.25 6.77 4.26
CA ARG A 181 25.04 7.33 5.36
C ARG A 181 25.67 6.24 6.24
N LYS A 182 25.00 5.10 6.41
CA LYS A 182 25.48 4.01 7.26
C LYS A 182 26.53 3.12 6.60
N TYR A 183 26.33 2.76 5.33
CA TYR A 183 27.15 1.75 4.64
C TYR A 183 28.07 2.33 3.56
N GLY A 184 27.89 3.59 3.16
CA GLY A 184 28.77 4.29 2.21
C GLY A 184 28.95 3.54 0.89
N GLU A 185 30.21 3.25 0.54
CA GLU A 185 30.58 2.55 -0.70
C GLU A 185 29.89 1.19 -0.88
N ASP A 186 29.63 0.46 0.21
CA ASP A 186 28.94 -0.83 0.12
C ASP A 186 27.48 -0.64 -0.32
N TRP A 187 26.84 0.47 0.08
CA TRP A 187 25.50 0.83 -0.40
C TRP A 187 25.54 1.24 -1.87
N GLU A 188 26.55 2.00 -2.29
CA GLU A 188 26.71 2.35 -3.71
C GLU A 188 26.89 1.12 -4.59
N LYS A 189 27.68 0.14 -4.11
CA LYS A 189 27.79 -1.17 -4.76
C LYS A 189 26.44 -1.90 -4.79
N TYR A 190 25.72 -1.90 -3.68
CA TYR A 190 24.38 -2.50 -3.59
C TYR A 190 23.40 -1.88 -4.60
N ARG A 191 23.35 -0.55 -4.70
CA ARG A 191 22.50 0.19 -5.66
C ARG A 191 22.82 -0.13 -7.12
N LYS A 192 24.08 -0.42 -7.44
CA LYS A 192 24.50 -0.83 -8.80
C LYS A 192 24.01 -2.24 -9.17
N ILE A 193 23.94 -3.14 -8.18
CA ILE A 193 23.48 -4.52 -8.37
C ILE A 193 21.95 -4.56 -8.39
N VAL A 194 21.31 -4.06 -7.34
CA VAL A 194 19.85 -4.00 -7.20
C VAL A 194 19.40 -2.59 -7.56
N ARG A 195 19.15 -2.37 -8.86
CA ARG A 195 18.94 -1.03 -9.43
C ARG A 195 17.61 -0.40 -9.03
N TYR A 196 16.54 -1.19 -9.02
CA TYR A 196 15.18 -0.73 -8.79
C TYR A 196 14.91 -0.47 -7.30
N ARG A 197 14.19 0.61 -7.02
CA ARG A 197 13.81 1.03 -5.68
C ARG A 197 12.60 0.22 -5.20
N ILE A 198 11.48 0.31 -5.91
CA ILE A 198 10.20 -0.32 -5.52
C ILE A 198 9.66 -1.17 -6.66
N ILE A 199 9.57 -0.62 -7.87
CA ILE A 199 8.89 -1.24 -9.02
C ILE A 199 9.94 -1.74 -10.01
N PRO A 200 10.14 -3.06 -10.14
CA PRO A 200 11.12 -3.61 -11.06
C PRO A 200 10.85 -3.17 -12.50
N GLY A 201 11.88 -2.66 -13.17
CA GLY A 201 11.78 -2.16 -14.55
C GLY A 201 11.30 -0.72 -14.70
N ILE A 202 10.81 -0.08 -13.62
CA ILE A 202 10.21 1.27 -13.70
C ILE A 202 10.90 2.25 -12.75
N TYR A 203 10.98 1.93 -11.45
CA TYR A 203 11.48 2.83 -10.39
C TYR A 203 12.23 2.05 -9.31
#